data_AF-A0A843H0G6-F1
#
_entry.id   AF-A0A843H0G6-F1
#
_cell.length_a   1.000
_cell.length_b   1.000
_cell.length_c   1.000
_cell.angle_alpha   90.00
_cell.angle_beta   90.00
_cell.angle_gamma   90.00
#
_symmetry.space_group_name_H-M   'P 1'
#
loop_
_entity.id
_entity.type
_entity.pdbx_description
1 polymer ?
#
loop_
_entity_poly.entity_id
_entity_poly.type
_entity_poly.pdbx_seq_one_letter_code
_entity_poly.pdbx_strand_id
1 'polypeptide(L)'
;MSEVFSRNTQQTRKGGCSDDGDTPFNHSYSQIILENLPFYLMCGMTYTQYMDEDCELAIYYRKKYLLEEERYNYHAWLQGMYVYEAVADVSPVLHAFAKRGTEILPYAKEPYPITERQQKAAAEREAARKQAEMKAKMTEFMVGFNAQHNKEGVQ
;
A
#
# COMPACT_ATOMS: atom_id res chain seq x y z
N MET A 1 -6.53 15.91 -3.16
CA MET A 1 -6.66 15.49 -1.76
C MET A 1 -5.81 16.35 -0.81
N SER A 2 -5.65 17.65 -1.09
CA SER A 2 -4.89 18.60 -0.25
C SER A 2 -5.76 19.72 0.34
N GLU A 3 -7.07 19.71 0.07
CA GLU A 3 -7.97 20.83 0.41
C GLU A 3 -8.78 20.65 1.70
N VAL A 4 -8.59 19.55 2.43
CA VAL A 4 -9.35 19.28 3.66
C VAL A 4 -8.69 19.92 4.89
N PHE A 5 -7.39 20.22 4.82
CA PHE A 5 -6.64 20.76 5.97
C PHE A 5 -6.59 22.30 6.05
N SER A 6 -7.16 23.00 5.07
CA SER A 6 -7.07 24.47 4.96
C SER A 6 -8.36 25.21 5.34
N ARG A 7 -9.39 24.51 5.83
CA ARG A 7 -10.73 25.10 6.08
C ARG A 7 -10.97 25.65 7.48
N ASN A 8 -9.99 25.63 8.39
CA ASN A 8 -10.24 25.98 9.79
C ASN A 8 -9.75 27.36 10.25
N THR A 9 -9.41 28.27 9.32
CA THR A 9 -8.84 29.60 9.67
C THR A 9 -9.74 30.79 9.32
N GLN A 10 -11.00 30.58 8.93
CA GLN A 10 -11.90 31.69 8.58
C GLN A 10 -13.29 31.56 9.21
N GLN A 11 -13.40 31.69 10.53
CA GLN A 11 -14.67 32.07 11.13
C GLN A 11 -14.49 32.80 12.47
N THR A 12 -14.45 34.14 12.39
CA THR A 12 -15.27 35.09 13.19
C THR A 12 -14.70 36.52 13.07
N ARG A 13 -15.37 37.35 12.26
CA ARG A 13 -15.35 38.81 12.40
C ARG A 13 -16.78 39.24 12.69
N LYS A 14 -17.09 39.61 13.94
CA LYS A 14 -18.15 40.56 14.29
C LYS A 14 -18.12 40.87 15.80
N GLY A 15 -17.80 42.13 16.10
CA GLY A 15 -18.59 42.95 17.03
C GLY A 15 -18.11 43.09 18.47
N GLY A 16 -18.01 44.35 18.90
CA GLY A 16 -18.62 44.79 20.16
C GLY A 16 -17.74 44.77 21.40
N CYS A 17 -17.38 45.97 21.87
CA CYS A 17 -16.83 46.22 23.19
C CYS A 17 -17.86 45.82 24.27
N SER A 18 -17.51 44.85 25.11
CA SER A 18 -18.07 44.67 26.45
C SER A 18 -16.98 44.09 27.34
N ASP A 19 -16.84 44.72 28.49
CA ASP A 19 -15.78 44.63 29.47
C ASP A 19 -15.94 43.32 30.27
N ASP A 20 -15.23 42.27 29.86
CA ASP A 20 -14.93 41.07 30.65
C ASP A 20 -13.54 40.58 30.24
N GLY A 21 -12.64 40.40 31.22
CA GLY A 21 -11.21 40.21 31.03
C GLY A 21 -10.76 38.85 30.48
N ASP A 22 -11.24 38.44 29.30
CA ASP A 22 -10.76 37.25 28.58
C ASP A 22 -9.65 37.64 27.58
N THR A 23 -8.40 37.38 27.96
CA THR A 23 -7.25 37.43 27.04
C THR A 23 -7.02 36.04 26.45
N PRO A 24 -7.03 35.85 25.11
CA PRO A 24 -7.14 34.52 24.49
C PRO A 24 -5.84 33.68 24.51
N PHE A 25 -4.80 34.07 25.26
CA PHE A 25 -3.53 33.35 25.32
C PHE A 25 -2.86 33.45 26.70
N ASN A 26 -3.43 32.82 27.72
CA ASN A 26 -2.76 32.63 29.03
C ASN A 26 -2.41 31.17 29.31
N HIS A 27 -2.03 30.39 28.27
CA HIS A 27 -1.44 29.07 28.53
C HIS A 27 0.03 29.27 28.84
N SER A 28 0.47 28.78 30.00
CA SER A 28 1.89 28.77 30.35
C SER A 28 2.66 27.92 29.34
N TYR A 29 3.84 28.35 28.89
CA TYR A 29 4.67 27.57 27.95
C TYR A 29 4.91 26.13 28.44
N SER A 30 5.01 25.94 29.75
CA SER A 30 5.13 24.63 30.38
C SER A 30 3.92 23.71 30.14
N GLN A 31 2.70 24.26 30.14
CA GLN A 31 1.47 23.51 29.89
C GLN A 31 1.42 23.04 28.43
N ILE A 32 1.76 23.92 27.49
CA ILE A 32 1.79 23.59 26.05
C ILE A 32 2.80 22.47 25.76
N ILE A 33 3.95 22.49 26.42
CA ILE A 33 4.98 21.44 26.28
C ILE A 33 4.44 20.10 26.81
N LEU A 34 3.82 20.10 28.00
CA LEU A 34 3.24 18.89 28.59
C LEU A 34 2.03 18.35 27.81
N GLU A 35 1.23 19.21 27.19
CA GLU A 35 0.12 18.80 26.31
C GLU A 35 0.61 18.05 25.06
N ASN A 36 1.78 18.42 24.53
CA ASN A 36 2.36 17.78 23.36
C ASN A 36 3.17 16.50 23.69
N LEU A 37 3.55 16.29 24.95
CA LEU A 37 4.33 15.15 25.41
C LEU A 37 3.74 13.79 24.97
N PRO A 38 2.43 13.49 25.10
CA PRO A 38 1.86 12.20 24.71
C PRO A 38 2.10 11.83 23.25
N PHE A 39 2.11 12.82 22.35
CA PHE A 39 2.39 12.59 20.93
C PHE A 39 3.83 12.07 20.71
N TYR A 40 4.81 12.66 21.38
CA TYR A 40 6.20 12.23 21.24
C TYR A 40 6.47 10.90 21.94
N LEU A 41 5.81 10.64 23.07
CA LEU A 41 5.84 9.33 23.72
C LEU A 41 5.31 8.25 22.76
N MET A 42 4.20 8.53 22.05
CA MET A 42 3.65 7.62 21.04
C MET A 42 4.61 7.39 19.86
N CYS A 43 5.34 8.43 19.43
CA CYS A 43 6.40 8.31 18.43
C CYS A 43 7.65 7.53 18.91
N GLY A 44 7.71 7.20 20.21
CA GLY A 44 8.79 6.42 20.85
C GLY A 44 9.89 7.24 21.51
N MET A 45 9.67 8.54 21.75
CA MET A 45 10.59 9.39 22.53
C MET A 45 10.38 9.15 24.04
N THR A 46 11.43 9.22 24.84
CA THR A 46 11.30 9.16 26.31
C THR A 46 11.03 10.54 26.93
N TYR A 47 10.51 10.59 28.16
CA TYR A 47 10.28 11.85 28.86
C TYR A 47 11.56 12.68 29.04
N THR A 48 12.66 12.03 29.43
CA THR A 48 13.96 12.67 29.61
C THR A 48 14.51 13.21 28.29
N GLN A 49 14.34 12.46 27.20
CA GLN A 49 14.69 12.94 25.85
C GLN A 49 13.90 14.18 25.43
N TYR A 50 12.63 14.25 25.82
CA TYR A 50 11.76 15.36 25.45
C TYR A 50 12.04 16.64 26.25
N MET A 51 12.40 16.49 27.54
CA MET A 51 12.57 17.63 28.46
C MET A 51 14.03 18.09 28.59
N ASP A 52 14.97 17.15 28.62
CA ASP A 52 16.36 17.41 29.03
C ASP A 52 17.35 17.38 27.86
N GLU A 53 17.03 16.68 26.77
CA GLU A 53 17.89 16.62 25.58
C GLU A 53 17.62 17.78 24.60
N ASP A 54 18.17 17.66 23.39
CA ASP A 54 18.09 18.70 22.36
C ASP A 54 16.63 18.94 21.90
N CYS A 55 16.22 20.21 21.87
CA CYS A 55 14.90 20.63 21.42
C CYS A 55 14.67 20.33 19.93
N GLU A 56 15.73 20.20 19.13
CA GLU A 56 15.63 19.78 17.73
C GLU A 56 15.16 18.33 17.57
N LEU A 57 15.35 17.48 18.58
CA LEU A 57 14.97 16.07 18.53
C LEU A 57 13.47 15.91 18.25
N ALA A 58 12.64 16.78 18.83
CA ALA A 58 11.20 16.82 18.57
C ALA A 58 10.88 17.00 17.07
N ILE A 59 11.67 17.78 16.33
CA ILE A 59 11.50 17.98 14.89
C ILE A 59 11.77 16.68 14.13
N TYR A 60 12.82 15.94 14.48
CA TYR A 60 13.15 14.67 13.82
C TYR A 60 12.11 13.59 14.10
N TYR A 61 11.54 13.52 15.31
CA TYR A 61 10.45 12.59 15.61
C TYR A 61 9.16 12.93 14.87
N ARG A 62 8.84 14.22 14.65
CA ARG A 62 7.73 14.59 13.74
C ARG A 62 7.99 14.11 12.31
N LYS A 63 9.22 14.29 11.81
CA LYS A 63 9.60 13.79 10.47
C LYS A 63 9.49 12.26 10.38
N LYS A 64 9.94 11.54 11.42
CA LYS A 64 9.79 10.09 11.53
C LYS A 64 8.32 9.69 11.42
N TYR A 65 7.44 10.32 12.21
CA TYR A 65 6.00 10.05 12.18
C TYR A 65 5.41 10.22 10.76
N LEU A 66 5.77 11.31 10.06
CA LEU A 66 5.32 11.53 8.68
C LEU A 66 5.79 10.45 7.72
N LEU A 67 7.06 10.02 7.82
CA LEU A 67 7.61 8.93 6.99
C LEU A 67 6.91 7.60 7.28
N GLU A 68 6.55 7.34 8.53
CA GLU A 68 5.78 6.15 8.90
C GLU A 68 4.37 6.20 8.29
N GLU A 69 3.69 7.35 8.35
CA GLU A 69 2.36 7.55 7.76
C GLU A 69 2.37 7.37 6.23
N GLU A 70 3.38 7.90 5.55
CA GLU A 70 3.60 7.67 4.12
C GLU A 70 3.78 6.18 3.83
N ARG A 71 4.60 5.47 4.62
CA ARG A 71 4.79 4.03 4.48
C ARG A 71 3.48 3.26 4.71
N TYR A 72 2.68 3.63 5.70
CA TYR A 72 1.36 3.03 5.93
C TYR A 72 0.42 3.25 4.74
N ASN A 73 0.41 4.45 4.15
CA ASN A 73 -0.37 4.73 2.96
C ASN A 73 0.04 3.85 1.78
N TYR A 74 1.35 3.64 1.56
CA TYR A 74 1.84 2.71 0.53
C TYR A 74 1.40 1.26 0.79
N HIS A 75 1.47 0.80 2.04
CA HIS A 75 1.02 -0.54 2.41
C HIS A 75 -0.49 -0.71 2.24
N ALA A 76 -1.29 0.28 2.64
CA ALA A 76 -2.74 0.28 2.46
C ALA A 76 -3.12 0.25 0.98
N TRP A 77 -2.39 0.98 0.14
CA TRP A 77 -2.58 0.96 -1.31
C TRP A 77 -2.27 -0.42 -1.92
N LEU A 78 -1.15 -1.04 -1.52
CA LEU A 78 -0.79 -2.39 -1.93
C LEU A 78 -1.85 -3.41 -1.49
N GLN A 79 -2.33 -3.31 -0.25
CA GLN A 79 -3.41 -4.16 0.26
C GLN A 79 -4.71 -3.97 -0.55
N GLY A 80 -5.06 -2.73 -0.90
CA GLY A 80 -6.21 -2.42 -1.74
C GLY A 80 -6.12 -3.09 -3.12
N MET A 81 -4.93 -3.11 -3.72
CA MET A 81 -4.68 -3.81 -4.98
C MET A 81 -4.89 -5.32 -4.86
N TYR A 82 -4.37 -5.96 -3.79
CA TYR A 82 -4.60 -7.40 -3.55
C TYR A 82 -6.08 -7.74 -3.34
N VAL A 83 -6.82 -6.91 -2.59
CA VAL A 83 -8.26 -7.09 -2.39
C VAL A 83 -9.02 -6.92 -3.70
N TYR A 84 -8.67 -5.91 -4.49
CA TYR A 84 -9.27 -5.66 -5.80
C TYR A 84 -9.11 -6.86 -6.74
N GLU A 85 -7.91 -7.41 -6.83
CA GLU A 85 -7.63 -8.61 -7.63
C GLU A 85 -8.44 -9.81 -7.15
N ALA A 86 -8.43 -10.11 -5.85
CA ALA A 86 -9.17 -11.24 -5.30
C ALA A 86 -10.68 -11.14 -5.59
N VAL A 87 -11.26 -9.94 -5.51
CA VAL A 87 -12.67 -9.71 -5.86
C VAL A 87 -12.91 -9.89 -7.36
N ALA A 88 -11.98 -9.43 -8.20
CA ALA A 88 -12.07 -9.62 -9.65
C ALA A 88 -12.02 -11.10 -10.04
N ASP A 89 -11.15 -11.90 -9.40
CA ASP A 89 -11.02 -13.33 -9.63
C ASP A 89 -12.28 -14.11 -9.23
N VAL A 90 -12.95 -13.68 -8.15
CA VAL A 90 -14.17 -14.31 -7.60
C VAL A 90 -15.45 -13.79 -8.29
N SER A 91 -15.37 -12.69 -9.04
CA SER A 91 -16.49 -12.07 -9.77
C SER A 91 -17.34 -13.04 -10.61
N PRO A 92 -16.76 -14.02 -11.35
CA PRO A 92 -17.55 -14.93 -12.19
C PRO A 92 -18.54 -15.80 -11.39
N VAL A 93 -18.22 -16.12 -10.14
CA VAL A 93 -19.08 -16.93 -9.26
C VAL A 93 -20.12 -16.08 -8.54
N LEU A 94 -19.80 -14.82 -8.24
CA LEU A 94 -20.70 -13.90 -7.54
C LEU A 94 -21.77 -13.27 -8.45
N HIS A 95 -21.71 -13.51 -9.76
CA HIS A 95 -22.69 -13.02 -10.71
C HIS A 95 -24.05 -13.70 -10.52
N ALA A 96 -25.15 -12.92 -10.48
CA ALA A 96 -26.51 -13.41 -10.20
C ALA A 96 -27.02 -14.50 -11.16
N PHE A 97 -26.44 -14.60 -12.35
CA PHE A 97 -26.74 -15.62 -13.36
C PHE A 97 -25.51 -16.47 -13.73
N ALA A 98 -24.57 -16.65 -12.79
CA ALA A 98 -23.41 -17.51 -12.99
C ALA A 98 -23.85 -18.94 -13.37
N LYS A 99 -23.18 -19.52 -14.38
CA LYS A 99 -23.47 -20.89 -14.79
C LYS A 99 -23.03 -21.84 -13.68
N ARG A 100 -23.82 -22.88 -13.42
CA ARG A 100 -23.46 -23.91 -12.43
C ARG A 100 -22.17 -24.59 -12.90
N GLY A 101 -21.10 -24.48 -12.09
CA GLY A 101 -19.76 -25.00 -12.41
C GLY A 101 -18.76 -23.95 -12.88
N THR A 102 -19.05 -22.65 -12.80
CA THR A 102 -18.04 -21.60 -13.03
C THR A 102 -16.93 -21.69 -12.00
N GLU A 103 -15.71 -21.92 -12.46
CA GLU A 103 -14.50 -21.95 -11.64
C GLU A 103 -13.96 -20.55 -11.40
N ILE A 104 -13.38 -20.34 -10.22
CA ILE A 104 -12.75 -19.08 -9.80
C ILE A 104 -11.32 -19.07 -10.35
N LEU A 105 -10.84 -17.90 -10.79
CA LEU A 105 -9.43 -17.76 -11.15
C LEU A 105 -8.55 -17.93 -9.90
N PRO A 106 -7.46 -18.71 -9.97
CA PRO A 106 -6.61 -18.93 -8.81
C PRO A 106 -5.88 -17.64 -8.43
N TYR A 107 -5.94 -17.29 -7.15
CA TYR A 107 -5.24 -16.13 -6.59
C TYR A 107 -3.73 -16.19 -6.84
N ALA A 108 -3.09 -15.02 -6.85
CA ALA A 108 -1.65 -14.87 -7.01
C ALA A 108 -0.86 -15.78 -6.03
N LYS A 109 0.01 -16.62 -6.60
CA LYS A 109 0.84 -17.58 -5.84
C LYS A 109 2.06 -16.93 -5.18
N GLU A 110 2.47 -15.77 -5.70
CA GLU A 110 3.66 -15.04 -5.25
C GLU A 110 3.31 -13.57 -5.00
N PRO A 111 3.98 -12.90 -4.05
CA PRO A 111 3.80 -11.47 -3.82
C PRO A 111 4.19 -10.63 -5.04
N TYR A 112 3.53 -9.49 -5.19
CA TYR A 112 3.88 -8.54 -6.24
C TYR A 112 5.28 -7.95 -6.02
N PRO A 113 6.10 -7.87 -7.09
CA PRO A 113 7.42 -7.27 -7.01
C PRO A 113 7.32 -5.75 -6.87
N ILE A 114 7.80 -5.21 -5.75
CA ILE A 114 7.77 -3.77 -5.46
C ILE A 114 9.03 -3.08 -5.98
N THR A 115 10.19 -3.72 -5.84
CA THR A 115 11.48 -3.16 -6.29
C THR A 115 11.76 -3.52 -7.75
N GLU A 116 12.46 -2.64 -8.49
CA GLU A 116 12.87 -2.92 -9.88
C GLU A 116 13.65 -4.24 -10.04
N ARG A 117 14.52 -4.57 -9.07
CA ARG A 117 15.25 -5.84 -9.05
C ARG A 117 14.30 -7.04 -8.95
N GLN A 118 13.25 -6.92 -8.14
CA GLN A 118 12.22 -7.95 -8.01
C GLN A 118 11.40 -8.06 -9.30
N GLN A 119 11.09 -6.93 -9.95
CA GLN A 119 10.33 -6.90 -11.21
C GLN A 119 11.11 -7.57 -12.34
N LYS A 120 12.41 -7.26 -12.49
CA LYS A 120 13.27 -7.92 -13.49
C LYS A 120 13.37 -9.42 -13.23
N ALA A 121 13.61 -9.82 -11.98
CA ALA A 121 13.69 -11.23 -11.62
C ALA A 121 12.35 -11.97 -11.87
N ALA A 122 11.21 -11.33 -11.59
CA ALA A 122 9.89 -11.89 -11.86
C ALA A 122 9.66 -12.05 -13.37
N ALA A 123 10.00 -11.04 -14.18
CA ALA A 123 9.87 -11.09 -15.63
C ALA A 123 10.76 -12.17 -16.26
N GLU A 124 12.00 -12.32 -15.79
CA GLU A 124 12.91 -13.39 -16.24
C GLU A 124 12.36 -14.78 -15.90
N ARG A 125 11.82 -14.97 -14.69
CA ARG A 125 11.18 -16.24 -14.28
C ARG A 125 9.93 -16.54 -15.11
N GLU A 126 9.11 -15.54 -15.39
CA GLU A 126 7.92 -15.69 -16.23
C GLU A 126 8.31 -16.04 -17.67
N ALA A 127 9.33 -15.37 -18.22
CA ALA A 127 9.87 -15.68 -19.54
C ALA A 127 10.43 -17.11 -19.61
N ALA A 128 11.19 -17.54 -18.60
CA ALA A 128 11.72 -18.89 -18.52
C ALA A 128 10.60 -19.94 -18.44
N ARG A 129 9.55 -19.70 -17.64
CA ARG A 129 8.36 -20.57 -17.57
C ARG A 129 7.66 -20.68 -18.92
N LYS A 130 7.38 -19.55 -19.57
CA LYS A 130 6.73 -19.53 -20.90
C LYS A 130 7.57 -20.26 -21.95
N GLN A 131 8.89 -20.09 -21.93
CA GLN A 131 9.79 -20.80 -22.84
C GLN A 131 9.79 -22.32 -22.58
N ALA A 132 9.80 -22.75 -21.32
CA ALA A 132 9.74 -24.16 -20.97
C ALA A 132 8.41 -24.79 -21.40
N GLU A 133 7.28 -24.11 -21.15
CA GLU A 133 5.95 -24.55 -21.58
C GLU A 133 5.85 -24.61 -23.11
N MET A 134 6.39 -23.64 -23.83
CA MET A 134 6.41 -23.63 -25.30
C MET A 134 7.28 -24.76 -25.88
N LYS A 135 8.45 -25.02 -25.29
CA LYS A 135 9.31 -26.13 -25.70
C LYS A 135 8.62 -27.47 -25.49
N ALA A 136 7.96 -27.69 -24.34
CA ALA A 136 7.24 -28.93 -24.07
C ALA A 136 6.10 -29.18 -25.08
N LYS A 137 5.32 -28.14 -25.41
CA LYS A 137 4.28 -28.23 -26.44
C LYS A 137 4.85 -28.49 -27.84
N MET A 138 5.97 -27.86 -28.18
CA MET A 138 6.66 -28.08 -29.45
C MET A 138 7.19 -29.52 -29.57
N THR A 139 7.77 -30.07 -28.49
CA THR A 139 8.25 -31.45 -28.51
C THR A 139 7.11 -32.45 -28.64
N GLU A 140 6.00 -32.22 -27.94
CA GLU A 140 4.80 -33.06 -28.07
C GLU A 140 4.23 -33.03 -29.49
N PHE A 141 4.16 -31.84 -30.10
CA PHE A 141 3.73 -31.67 -31.49
C PHE A 141 4.66 -32.42 -32.48
N MET A 142 5.98 -32.31 -32.30
CA MET A 142 6.96 -32.96 -33.17
C MET A 142 6.92 -34.49 -33.05
N VAL A 143 6.70 -35.03 -31.84
CA VAL A 143 6.48 -36.47 -31.62
C VAL A 143 5.21 -36.94 -32.33
N GLY A 144 4.11 -36.18 -32.22
CA GLY A 144 2.87 -36.46 -32.95
C GLY A 144 3.05 -36.48 -34.46
N PHE A 145 3.80 -35.53 -35.01
CA PHE A 145 4.07 -35.43 -36.46
C PHE A 145 4.99 -36.56 -36.97
N ASN A 146 6.05 -36.89 -36.23
CA ASN A 146 6.94 -38.02 -36.57
C ASN A 146 6.20 -39.37 -36.56
N ALA A 147 5.24 -39.56 -35.64
CA ALA A 147 4.42 -40.76 -35.58
C ALA A 147 3.42 -40.88 -36.75
N GLN A 148 3.02 -39.76 -37.35
CA GLN A 148 2.17 -39.73 -38.54
C GLN A 148 2.96 -39.99 -39.82
N HIS A 149 4.10 -39.30 -40.02
CA HIS A 149 4.89 -39.40 -41.25
C HIS A 149 5.60 -40.76 -41.42
N ASN A 150 5.91 -41.46 -40.33
CA ASN A 150 6.55 -42.79 -40.40
C ASN A 150 5.58 -43.92 -40.81
N LYS A 151 4.26 -43.67 -40.83
CA LYS A 151 3.25 -44.61 -41.34
C LYS A 151 3.04 -44.51 -42.86
N GLU A 152 3.50 -43.44 -43.48
CA GLU A 152 3.35 -43.20 -44.93
C GLU A 152 4.58 -43.64 -45.75
N GLY A 153 5.74 -43.86 -45.09
CA GLY A 153 6.99 -44.32 -45.72
C GLY A 153 7.21 -45.83 -45.81
N VAL A 154 6.22 -46.65 -45.43
CA VAL A 154 6.24 -48.11 -45.59
C VAL A 154 5.21 -48.51 -46.64
N GLN A 155 5.56 -48.34 -47.92
CA GLN A 155 4.92 -48.97 -49.08
C GLN A 155 5.99 -49.46 -50.03
#